data_AF-A0A5C7MWS9-F1
#
_entry.id   AF-A0A5C7MWS9-F1
#
_cell.length_a   1.000
_cell.length_b   1.000
_cell.length_c   1.000
_cell.angle_alpha   90.00
_cell.angle_beta   90.00
_cell.angle_gamma   90.00
#
_symmetry.space_group_name_H-M   'P 1'
#
loop_
_entity.id
_entity.type
_entity.pdbx_description
1 polymer ?
#
loop_
_entity_poly.entity_id
_entity_poly.type
_entity_poly.pdbx_seq_one_letter_code
_entity_poly.pdbx_strand_id
1 'polypeptide(L)'
;LPGMVASATPLPVIGVPVPLARLDGMDSLLSIVQMPAGVPVATVSIGGARNAGLLAVRILGSADAALRARMQRFQEDLEQMVLDKDEALRNRLLGK
;
A
#
# COMPACT_ATOMS: atom_id res chain seq x y z
N LEU A 1 -9.62 -12.16 -9.71
CA LEU A 1 -8.94 -12.22 -8.39
C LEU A 1 -7.43 -12.15 -8.61
N PRO A 2 -6.64 -11.54 -7.71
CA PRO A 2 -5.19 -11.33 -7.91
C PRO A 2 -4.42 -12.61 -8.27
N GLY A 3 -4.72 -13.74 -7.63
CA GLY A 3 -4.05 -15.02 -7.93
C GLY A 3 -4.20 -15.50 -9.37
N MET A 4 -5.40 -15.39 -9.96
CA MET A 4 -5.64 -15.77 -11.36
C MET A 4 -4.94 -14.83 -12.35
N VAL A 5 -4.84 -13.54 -12.00
CA VAL A 5 -4.10 -12.58 -12.83
C VAL A 5 -2.62 -12.93 -12.79
N ALA A 6 -2.06 -13.22 -11.61
CA ALA A 6 -0.67 -13.60 -11.44
C ALA A 6 -0.30 -14.90 -12.17
N SER A 7 -1.21 -15.88 -12.26
CA SER A 7 -0.97 -17.09 -13.05
C SER A 7 -0.94 -16.86 -14.56
N ALA A 8 -1.49 -15.74 -15.03
CA ALA A 8 -1.67 -15.44 -16.45
C ALA A 8 -0.68 -14.39 -16.98
N THR A 9 0.23 -13.87 -16.15
CA THR A 9 1.18 -12.82 -16.56
C THR A 9 2.52 -12.96 -15.86
N PRO A 10 3.65 -12.66 -16.55
CA PRO A 10 4.94 -12.55 -15.90
C PRO A 10 5.14 -11.19 -15.20
N LEU A 11 4.22 -10.24 -15.37
CA LEU A 11 4.31 -8.91 -14.73
C LEU A 11 3.97 -8.98 -13.23
N PRO A 12 4.51 -8.07 -12.41
CA PRO A 12 4.15 -7.99 -11.00
C PRO A 12 2.65 -7.77 -10.79
N VAL A 13 2.04 -8.53 -9.88
CA VAL A 13 0.64 -8.36 -9.48
C VAL A 13 0.57 -7.94 -8.02
N ILE A 14 -0.17 -6.87 -7.74
CA ILE A 14 -0.42 -6.37 -6.39
C ILE A 14 -1.85 -6.74 -6.00
N GLY A 15 -2.01 -7.44 -4.89
CA GLY A 15 -3.30 -7.85 -4.34
C GLY A 15 -3.77 -6.93 -3.22
N VAL A 16 -5.01 -6.44 -3.32
CA VAL A 16 -5.69 -5.70 -2.24
C VAL A 16 -6.80 -6.58 -1.69
N PRO A 17 -6.68 -7.10 -0.47
CA PRO A 17 -7.78 -7.78 0.19
C PRO A 17 -8.91 -6.79 0.46
N VAL A 18 -10.15 -7.15 0.12
CA VAL A 18 -11.32 -6.31 0.38
C VAL A 18 -12.08 -6.93 1.56
N PRO A 19 -12.46 -6.16 2.58
CA PRO A 19 -13.26 -6.71 3.68
C PRO A 19 -14.58 -7.25 3.16
N LEU A 20 -14.92 -8.47 3.56
CA LEU A 20 -16.17 -9.14 3.22
C LEU A 20 -17.13 -9.12 4.42
N ALA A 21 -18.34 -9.66 4.23
CA ALA A 21 -19.40 -9.66 5.24
C ALA A 21 -19.05 -10.43 6.53
N ARG A 22 -18.00 -11.25 6.52
CA ARG A 22 -17.53 -12.02 7.66
C ARG A 22 -16.01 -11.91 7.78
N LEU A 23 -15.50 -12.11 9.00
CA LEU A 23 -14.05 -12.20 9.30
C LEU A 23 -13.22 -10.96 8.96
N ASP A 24 -13.86 -9.79 8.81
CA ASP A 24 -13.22 -8.49 8.60
C ASP A 24 -12.12 -8.47 7.51
N GLY A 25 -12.28 -9.30 6.48
CA GLY A 25 -11.34 -9.41 5.37
C GLY A 25 -10.14 -10.34 5.60
N MET A 26 -10.08 -11.07 6.72
CA MET A 26 -9.06 -12.09 6.96
C MET A 26 -9.13 -13.23 5.94
N ASP A 27 -10.34 -13.62 5.54
CA ASP A 27 -10.59 -14.57 4.45
C ASP A 27 -10.02 -14.08 3.11
N SER A 28 -10.26 -12.81 2.78
CA SER A 28 -9.70 -12.17 1.60
C SER A 28 -8.18 -12.05 1.68
N LEU A 29 -7.63 -11.72 2.85
CA LEU A 29 -6.19 -11.63 3.05
C LEU A 29 -5.52 -12.99 2.81
N LEU A 30 -6.00 -14.04 3.48
CA LEU A 30 -5.44 -15.39 3.38
C LEU A 30 -5.60 -15.99 1.99
N SER A 31 -6.70 -15.72 1.29
CA SER A 31 -6.91 -16.20 -0.08
C SER A 31 -6.01 -15.53 -1.13
N ILE A 32 -5.41 -14.38 -0.82
CA ILE A 32 -4.53 -13.64 -1.72
C ILE A 32 -3.05 -13.83 -1.33
N VAL A 33 -2.71 -13.80 -0.04
CA VAL A 33 -1.31 -13.82 0.41
C VAL A 33 -0.68 -15.22 0.38
N GLN A 34 -1.49 -16.27 0.56
CA GLN A 34 -1.02 -17.67 0.63
C GLN A 34 -0.86 -18.31 -0.76
N MET A 35 -0.32 -17.58 -1.72
CA MET A 35 -0.06 -18.13 -3.06
C MET A 35 1.08 -19.15 -3.02
N PRO A 36 1.00 -20.24 -3.80
CA PRO A 36 2.07 -21.24 -3.87
C PRO A 36 3.33 -20.69 -4.53
N ALA A 37 4.45 -21.37 -4.32
CA ALA A 37 5.70 -21.05 -4.99
C ALA A 37 5.53 -21.08 -6.52
N GLY A 38 6.10 -20.07 -7.20
CA GLY A 38 6.04 -19.92 -8.66
C GLY A 38 4.98 -18.93 -9.17
N VAL A 39 3.97 -18.57 -8.37
CA VAL A 39 2.93 -17.60 -8.77
C VAL A 39 2.76 -16.51 -7.70
N PRO A 40 3.76 -15.64 -7.49
CA PRO A 40 3.76 -14.69 -6.38
C PRO A 40 2.75 -13.55 -6.59
N VAL A 41 2.17 -13.06 -5.48
CA VAL A 41 1.35 -11.84 -5.42
C VAL A 41 1.85 -10.93 -4.30
N ALA A 42 2.13 -9.67 -4.62
CA ALA A 42 2.48 -8.66 -3.63
C ALA A 42 1.21 -8.18 -2.91
N THR A 43 0.93 -8.73 -1.73
CA THR A 43 -0.30 -8.44 -1.00
C THR A 43 -0.11 -7.26 -0.05
N VAL A 44 -1.02 -6.27 -0.08
CA VAL A 44 -1.03 -5.14 0.86
C VAL A 44 -2.10 -5.33 1.95
N SER A 45 -2.23 -4.36 2.86
CA SER A 45 -3.24 -4.37 3.92
C SER A 45 -4.67 -4.51 3.37
N ILE A 46 -5.57 -5.06 4.19
CA ILE A 46 -7.01 -5.10 3.90
C ILE A 46 -7.52 -3.67 3.66
N GLY A 47 -8.28 -3.45 2.58
CA GLY A 47 -8.74 -2.13 2.13
C GLY A 47 -7.63 -1.18 1.66
N GLY A 48 -6.38 -1.65 1.56
CA GLY A 48 -5.18 -0.86 1.32
C GLY A 48 -4.96 -0.38 -0.12
N ALA A 49 -6.01 0.02 -0.84
CA ALA A 49 -5.92 0.41 -2.25
C ALA A 49 -4.90 1.54 -2.49
N ARG A 50 -4.82 2.52 -1.58
CA ARG A 50 -3.81 3.59 -1.63
C ARG A 50 -2.39 3.02 -1.59
N ASN A 51 -2.13 2.06 -0.71
CA ASN A 51 -0.82 1.43 -0.59
C ASN A 51 -0.48 0.57 -1.81
N ALA A 52 -1.48 -0.07 -2.44
CA ALA A 52 -1.24 -0.78 -3.70
C ALA A 52 -0.80 0.17 -4.82
N GLY A 53 -1.44 1.34 -4.94
CA GLY A 53 -1.00 2.37 -5.89
C GLY A 53 0.41 2.90 -5.58
N LEU A 54 0.71 3.18 -4.32
CA LEU A 54 2.05 3.62 -3.91
C LEU A 54 3.11 2.53 -4.16
N LEU A 55 2.81 1.26 -3.90
CA LEU A 55 3.70 0.14 -4.21
C LEU A 55 3.94 0.02 -5.71
N ALA A 56 2.90 0.18 -6.54
CA ALA A 56 3.04 0.20 -7.99
C ALA A 56 3.97 1.33 -8.46
N VAL A 57 3.79 2.55 -7.93
CA VAL A 57 4.67 3.69 -8.24
C VAL A 57 6.10 3.43 -7.78
N ARG A 58 6.32 2.77 -6.63
CA ARG A 58 7.67 2.40 -6.17
C ARG A 58 8.33 1.36 -7.09
N ILE A 59 7.57 0.38 -7.58
CA ILE A 59 8.06 -0.59 -8.57
C ILE A 59 8.46 0.14 -9.86
N LEU A 60 7.59 0.97 -10.42
CA LEU A 60 7.87 1.74 -11.63
C LEU A 60 9.03 2.74 -11.44
N GLY A 61 9.09 3.40 -10.28
CA GLY A 61 10.15 4.35 -9.92
C GLY A 61 11.54 3.74 -9.81
N SER A 62 11.67 2.41 -9.77
CA SER A 62 12.96 1.73 -9.91
C SER A 62 13.62 2.01 -11.26
N ALA A 63 12.81 2.17 -12.32
CA ALA A 63 13.25 2.48 -13.68
C ALA A 63 12.94 3.91 -14.12
N ASP A 64 12.02 4.60 -13.45
CA ASP A 64 11.60 5.97 -13.78
C ASP A 64 12.04 6.99 -12.70
N ALA A 65 13.01 7.85 -13.04
CA ALA A 65 13.53 8.87 -12.14
C ALA A 65 12.50 9.95 -11.77
N ALA A 66 11.58 10.30 -12.67
CA ALA A 66 10.54 11.29 -12.42
C ALA A 66 9.51 10.77 -11.41
N LEU A 67 9.09 9.50 -11.55
CA LEU A 67 8.24 8.85 -10.55
C LEU A 67 8.94 8.73 -9.20
N ARG A 68 10.24 8.41 -9.19
CA ARG A 68 11.04 8.34 -7.97
C ARG A 68 11.10 9.69 -7.24
N ALA A 69 11.34 10.78 -7.97
CA ALA A 69 11.36 12.13 -7.40
C ALA A 69 9.99 12.55 -6.85
N ARG A 70 8.89 12.18 -7.53
CA ARG A 70 7.52 12.41 -7.02
C ARG A 70 7.24 11.63 -5.74
N MET A 71 7.73 10.39 -5.65
CA MET A 71 7.59 9.55 -4.47
C MET A 71 8.41 10.09 -3.28
N GLN A 72 9.59 10.67 -3.52
CA GLN A 72 10.39 11.36 -2.49
C GLN A 72 9.64 12.56 -1.93
N ARG A 73 9.16 13.46 -2.79
CA ARG A 73 8.35 14.62 -2.36
C ARG A 73 7.12 14.20 -1.56
N PHE A 74 6.41 13.18 -2.00
CA PHE A 74 5.27 12.66 -1.24
C PHE A 74 5.65 12.18 0.17
N GLN A 75 6.86 11.63 0.37
CA GLN A 75 7.33 11.22 1.70
C GLN A 75 7.68 12.43 2.57
N GLU A 76 8.34 13.45 1.99
CA GLU A 76 8.63 14.72 2.66
C GLU A 76 7.33 15.42 3.10
N ASP A 77 6.33 15.49 2.22
CA ASP A 77 5.01 16.06 2.53
C ASP A 77 4.30 15.28 3.67
N LEU A 78 4.48 13.95 3.72
CA LEU A 78 3.90 13.12 4.76
C LEU A 78 4.57 13.37 6.12
N GLU A 79 5.90 13.51 6.13
CA GLU A 79 6.65 13.87 7.33
C GLU A 79 6.19 15.22 7.87
N GLN A 80 6.13 16.24 7.00
CA GLN A 80 5.66 17.57 7.38
C GLN A 80 4.24 17.52 7.96
N MET A 81 3.32 16.80 7.32
CA MET A 81 1.96 16.63 7.83
C MET A 81 1.91 16.03 9.24
N VAL A 82 2.80 15.08 9.55
CA VAL A 82 2.87 14.47 10.88
C VAL A 82 3.39 15.47 11.91
N LEU A 83 4.43 16.24 11.57
CA LEU A 83 4.98 17.28 12.43
C LEU A 83 3.93 18.35 12.75
N ASP A 84 3.21 18.83 11.74
CA ASP A 84 2.15 19.83 11.90
C ASP A 84 1.02 19.32 12.83
N LYS A 85 0.66 18.03 12.69
CA LYS A 85 -0.35 17.40 13.56
C LYS A 85 0.14 17.23 14.99
N ASP A 86 1.40 16.88 15.20
CA ASP A 86 2.00 16.76 16.53
C ASP A 86 2.04 18.13 17.22
N GLU A 87 2.45 19.18 16.52
CA GLU A 87 2.44 20.55 17.05
C GLU A 87 1.02 21.00 17.42
N ALA A 88 0.04 20.80 16.53
CA ALA A 88 -1.36 21.13 16.80
C ALA A 88 -1.90 20.37 18.03
N LEU A 89 -1.55 19.10 18.18
CA LEU A 89 -1.93 18.30 19.34
C LEU A 89 -1.28 18.81 20.62
N ARG A 90 0.01 19.16 20.59
CA ARG A 90 0.72 19.73 21.75
C ARG A 90 0.12 21.05 22.19
N ASN A 91 -0.20 21.95 21.25
CA ASN A 91 -0.83 23.24 21.56
C ASN A 91 -2.20 23.03 22.23
N ARG A 92 -3.00 22.08 21.74
CA ARG A 92 -4.29 21.74 22.33
C ARG A 92 -4.19 21.18 23.75
N LEU A 93 -3.15 20.40 24.05
CA LEU A 93 -2.98 19.74 25.35
C LEU A 93 -2.25 20.61 26.38
N LEU A 94 -1.31 21.43 25.94
CA LEU A 94 -0.44 22.23 26.81
C LEU A 94 -0.88 23.70 26.94
N GLY A 95 -1.90 24.12 26.18
CA GLY A 95 -2.56 25.43 26.35
C GLY A 95 -1.63 26.63 26.15
N LYS A 96 -0.79 26.60 25.12
CA LYS A 96 -0.14 27.82 24.60
C LYS A 96 -1.04 28.50 23.58
#